data_AF-A0A968C0T8-F1
#
_entry.id   AF-A0A968C0T8-F1
#
_cell.length_a   1.000
_cell.length_b   1.000
_cell.length_c   1.000
_cell.angle_alpha   90.00
_cell.angle_beta   90.00
_cell.angle_gamma   90.00
#
_symmetry.space_group_name_H-M   'P 1'
#
loop_
_entity.id
_entity.type
_entity.pdbx_description
1 polymer ?
#
loop_
_entity_poly.entity_id
_entity_poly.type
_entity_poly.pdbx_seq_one_letter_code
_entity_poly.pdbx_strand_id
1 'polypeptide(L)' 'MEIKVIEQAEDALETILVGWLPDQAALCGVINALYNLNLALLSVELIGSQEVQ' A
#
# COMPACT_ATOMS: atom_id res chain seq x y z
N MET A 1 -8.93 4.47 -5.16
CA MET A 1 -8.08 4.24 -3.97
C MET A 1 -9.02 4.05 -2.81
N GLU A 2 -9.12 2.82 -2.33
CA GLU A 2 -9.90 2.49 -1.12
C GLU A 2 -8.90 2.32 0.02
N ILE A 3 -9.18 2.96 1.16
CA ILE A 3 -8.37 2.83 2.37
C ILE A 3 -9.14 1.94 3.32
N LYS A 4 -8.54 0.82 3.74
CA LYS A 4 -9.14 -0.10 4.68
C LYS A 4 -8.27 -0.16 5.93
N VAL A 5 -8.90 -0.01 7.10
CA VAL A 5 -8.27 -0.22 8.39
C VAL A 5 -8.52 -1.67 8.79
N ILE A 6 -7.47 -2.40 9.15
CA ILE A 6 -7.60 -3.76 9.68
C ILE A 6 -7.06 -3.75 11.11
N GLU A 7 -7.90 -4.12 12.06
CA GLU A 7 -7.49 -4.34 13.45
C GLU A 7 -6.97 -5.77 13.56
N GLN A 8 -5.64 -5.96 13.59
CA GLN A 8 -5.03 -7.22 14.01
C GLN A 8 -4.66 -7.16 15.49
N ALA A 9 -4.73 -8.32 16.16
CA ALA A 9 -4.59 -8.45 17.60
C ALA A 9 -3.17 -8.10 18.08
N GLU A 10 -3.13 -7.30 19.15
CA GLU A 10 -1.96 -6.87 19.94
C GLU A 10 -1.03 -5.81 19.28
N ASP A 11 -1.42 -4.54 19.50
CA ASP A 11 -0.59 -3.32 19.60
C ASP A 11 -0.22 -2.47 18.37
N ALA A 12 -0.73 -2.72 17.16
CA ALA A 12 -0.58 -1.75 16.07
C ALA A 12 -1.78 -1.70 15.12
N LEU A 13 -2.38 -0.50 14.97
CA LEU A 13 -3.37 -0.25 13.93
C LEU A 13 -2.67 -0.17 12.58
N GLU A 14 -2.97 -1.11 11.70
CA GLU A 14 -2.44 -1.13 10.34
C GLU A 14 -3.44 -0.54 9.34
N THR A 15 -2.92 0.25 8.39
CA THR A 15 -3.70 0.82 7.30
C THR A 15 -3.27 0.20 5.99
N ILE A 16 -4.22 -0.31 5.23
CA ILE A 16 -3.98 -0.90 3.91
C ILE A 16 -4.53 0.04 2.84
N LEU A 17 -3.65 0.44 1.91
CA LEU A 17 -4.03 1.18 0.70
C LEU A 17 -4.13 0.21 -0.48
N VAL A 18 -5.30 0.15 -1.11
CA VAL A 18 -5.53 -0.67 -2.30
C VAL A 18 -6.00 0.20 -3.47
N GLY A 19 -5.39 -0.01 -4.63
CA GLY A 19 -5.77 0.68 -5.86
C GLY A 19 -4.98 0.24 -7.08
N TRP A 20 -5.51 0.56 -8.25
CA TRP A 20 -4.79 0.39 -9.51
C TRP A 20 -3.84 1.57 -9.74
N LEU A 21 -2.61 1.27 -10.13
CA LEU A 21 -1.60 2.25 -10.49
C LEU A 21 -1.18 2.01 -11.94
N PRO A 22 -1.16 3.05 -12.80
CA PRO A 22 -0.86 2.88 -14.22
C PRO A 22 0.59 2.46 -14.49
N ASP A 23 1.52 2.86 -13.63
CA ASP A 23 2.95 2.69 -13.83
C ASP A 23 3.75 2.88 -12.52
N GLN A 24 5.08 2.74 -12.64
CA GLN A 24 6.03 2.87 -11.53
C GLN A 24 6.17 4.31 -11.01
N ALA A 25 5.94 5.34 -11.83
CA ALA A 25 6.00 6.72 -11.37
C ALA A 25 4.80 7.05 -10.46
N ALA A 26 3.61 6.51 -10.78
CA ALA A 26 2.45 6.59 -9.89
C ALA A 26 2.70 5.91 -8.54
N LEU A 27 3.35 4.73 -8.53
CA LEU A 27 3.77 4.05 -7.30
C LEU A 27 4.74 4.89 -6.48
N CYS A 28 5.80 5.42 -7.11
CA CYS A 28 6.75 6.32 -6.45
C CYS A 28 6.06 7.55 -5.85
N GLY A 29 5.06 8.09 -6.54
CA GLY A 29 4.24 9.19 -6.03
C GLY A 29 3.52 8.83 -4.73
N VAL A 30 2.89 7.66 -4.67
CA VAL A 30 2.22 7.18 -3.45
C VAL A 30 3.22 6.95 -2.32
N ILE A 31 4.35 6.29 -2.59
CA ILE A 31 5.38 6.03 -1.57
C ILE A 31 5.95 7.34 -1.00
N ASN A 32 6.24 8.32 -1.87
CA ASN A 32 6.70 9.64 -1.43
C ASN A 32 5.65 10.38 -0.61
N ALA A 33 4.37 10.27 -0.97
CA ALA A 33 3.29 10.87 -0.19
C ALA A 33 3.20 10.24 1.22
N LEU A 34 3.30 8.92 1.34
CA LEU A 34 3.32 8.23 2.63
C LEU A 34 4.53 8.65 3.48
N TYR A 35 5.71 8.76 2.86
CA TYR A 35 6.91 9.24 3.52
C TYR A 35 6.74 10.68 4.06
N ASN A 36 6.19 11.59 3.26
CA ASN A 36 5.93 12.97 3.67
C ASN A 36 4.90 13.07 4.81
N LEU A 37 4.01 12.09 4.94
CA LEU A 37 3.04 11.99 6.03
C LEU A 37 3.61 11.29 7.28
N ASN A 38 4.89 10.90 7.27
CA ASN A 38 5.53 10.09 8.32
C ASN A 38 4.82 8.76 8.60
N LEU A 39 4.20 8.17 7.57
CA LEU A 39 3.59 6.85 7.66
C LEU A 39 4.63 5.78 7.29
N ALA A 40 4.89 4.86 8.22
CA ALA A 40 5.79 3.74 7.99
C ALA A 40 5.19 2.78 6.96
N LEU A 41 5.98 2.43 5.94
CA LEU A 41 5.60 1.42 4.95
C LEU A 41 6.07 0.05 5.43
N LEU A 42 5.12 -0.84 5.72
CA LEU A 42 5.40 -2.18 6.24
C LEU A 42 5.60 -3.21 5.11
N SER A 43 4.72 -3.19 4.10
CA SER A 43 4.75 -4.11 2.97
C SER A 43 4.14 -3.45 1.73
N VAL A 44 4.56 -3.92 0.54
CA VAL A 44 3.97 -3.55 -0.75
C VAL A 44 3.81 -4.83 -1.57
N GLU A 45 2.58 -5.09 -2.00
CA GLU A 45 2.24 -6.27 -2.78
C GLU A 45 1.58 -5.88 -4.10
N LEU A 46 1.96 -6.54 -5.19
CA LEU A 46 1.35 -6.34 -6.50
C LEU A 46 0.12 -7.23 -6.65
N ILE A 47 -1.05 -6.63 -6.50
CA ILE A 47 -2.33 -7.34 -6.62
C ILE A 47 -2.67 -7.47 -8.11
N GLY A 48 -2.78 -8.70 -8.61
CA GLY A 48 -3.22 -8.97 -9.99
C GLY A 48 -2.14 -9.44 -10.96
N SER A 49 -0.93 -9.76 -10.50
CA SER A 49 -0.02 -10.59 -11.30
C SER A 49 -0.54 -12.02 -11.25
N GLN A 50 -1.30 -12.44 -12.27
CA GLN A 50 -1.34 -13.87 -12.55
C GLN A 50 0.10 -14.27 -12.89
N GLU A 51 0.67 -15.19 -12.12
CA GLU A 51 1.91 -15.86 -12.49
C GLU A 51 1.73 -16.38 -13.92
N VAL A 52 2.50 -15.82 -14.86
CA VAL A 52 2.51 -16.31 -16.24
C VAL A 52 3.23 -17.65 -16.19
N GLN A 53 2.45 -18.73 -16.21
CA GLN A 53 2.92 -20.11 -16.21
C GLN A 53 3.44 -20.50 -17.60
#